data_AF-A0AA43L032-F1
#
_entry.id   AF-A0AA43L032-F1
#
_cell.length_a   1.000
_cell.length_b   1.000
_cell.length_c   1.000
_cell.angle_alpha   90.00
_cell.angle_beta   90.00
_cell.angle_gamma   90.00
#
_symmetry.space_group_name_H-M   'P 1'
#
loop_
_entity.id
_entity.type
_entity.pdbx_description
1 polymer ?
#
loop_
_entity_poly.entity_id
_entity_poly.type
_entity_poly.pdbx_seq_one_letter_code
_entity_poly.pdbx_strand_id
1 'polypeptide(L)' 'MDNNKRTYRQLDDTTKKKISQSLKGKGKSFTHAQAISKGLKDYWATIPNKPTNNNTDNTENSDEQNIRITH' A
#
# COMPACT_ATOMS: atom_id res chain seq x y z
N MET A 1 -12.40 1.91 -22.68
CA MET A 1 -11.26 2.57 -22.02
C MET A 1 -11.33 2.20 -20.56
N ASP A 2 -10.54 1.21 -20.14
CA ASP A 2 -10.63 0.68 -18.78
C ASP A 2 -10.09 1.70 -17.78
N ASN A 3 -11.02 2.31 -17.05
CA ASN A 3 -10.79 3.23 -15.94
C ASN A 3 -10.35 2.51 -14.65
N ASN A 4 -9.65 1.38 -14.78
CA ASN A 4 -9.20 0.53 -13.67
C ASN A 4 -7.97 1.08 -12.92
N LYS A 5 -7.47 2.27 -13.31
CA LYS A 5 -6.36 2.95 -12.64
C LYS A 5 -6.86 3.70 -11.41
N ARG A 6 -6.03 3.75 -10.37
CA ARG A 6 -6.36 4.48 -9.14
C ARG A 6 -6.42 5.98 -9.41
N THR A 7 -7.49 6.63 -8.98
CA THR A 7 -7.59 8.10 -9.02
C THR A 7 -6.85 8.75 -7.86
N TYR A 8 -6.86 8.12 -6.68
CA TYR A 8 -6.20 8.62 -5.46
C TYR A 8 -5.40 7.52 -4.76
N ARG A 9 -4.40 7.92 -3.98
CA ARG A 9 -3.56 7.00 -3.19
C ARG A 9 -4.32 6.31 -2.05
N GLN A 10 -5.20 7.04 -1.39
CA GLN A 10 -5.92 6.56 -0.22
C GLN A 10 -6.90 5.44 -0.59
N LEU A 11 -6.87 4.39 0.22
CA LEU A 11 -7.74 3.21 0.12
C LEU A 11 -8.69 3.18 1.31
N ASP A 12 -9.89 2.65 1.10
CA ASP A 12 -10.79 2.29 2.19
C ASP A 12 -10.26 1.06 2.95
N ASP A 13 -10.62 0.96 4.23
CA ASP A 13 -10.08 -0.09 5.10
C ASP A 13 -10.57 -1.49 4.72
N THR A 14 -11.76 -1.61 4.11
CA THR A 14 -12.26 -2.91 3.66
C THR A 14 -11.43 -3.45 2.50
N THR A 15 -11.02 -2.58 1.58
CA THR A 15 -10.14 -2.92 0.46
C THR A 15 -8.73 -3.23 0.95
N LYS A 16 -8.18 -2.45 1.91
CA LYS A 16 -6.88 -2.77 2.52
C LYS A 16 -6.88 -4.17 3.14
N LYS A 17 -7.94 -4.53 3.88
CA LYS A 17 -8.11 -5.86 4.48
C LYS A 17 -8.16 -6.97 3.43
N LYS A 18 -8.94 -6.81 2.36
CA LYS A 18 -9.00 -7.79 1.25
C LYS A 18 -7.65 -8.00 0.58
N ILE A 19 -6.90 -6.92 0.33
CA ILE A 19 -5.55 -6.99 -0.23
C ILE A 19 -4.63 -7.76 0.73
N SER A 20 -4.61 -7.38 2.01
CA SER A 20 -3.81 -8.06 3.04
C SER A 20 -4.11 -9.57 3.11
N GLN A 21 -5.38 -9.95 3.13
CA GLN A 21 -5.81 -11.36 3.09
C GLN A 21 -5.29 -12.08 1.84
N SER A 22 -5.36 -11.46 0.67
CA SER A 22 -4.91 -12.06 -0.59
C SER A 22 -3.39 -12.25 -0.70
N LEU A 23 -2.62 -11.42 0.01
CA LEU A 23 -1.16 -11.44 -0.01
C LEU A 23 -0.57 -12.38 1.05
N LYS A 24 -1.37 -12.78 2.04
CA LYS A 24 -0.92 -13.68 3.11
C LYS A 24 -0.34 -14.98 2.54
N GLY A 25 0.84 -15.36 3.01
CA GLY A 25 1.51 -16.63 2.65
C GLY A 25 2.21 -16.62 1.29
N LYS A 26 2.21 -15.51 0.54
CA LYS A 26 2.95 -15.39 -0.73
C LYS A 26 4.37 -14.87 -0.47
N GLY A 27 5.31 -15.78 -0.24
CA GLY A 27 6.74 -15.44 -0.13
C GLY A 27 7.29 -14.91 -1.47
N LYS A 28 8.19 -13.92 -1.41
CA LYS A 28 8.90 -13.38 -2.57
C LYS A 28 10.39 -13.39 -2.28
N SER A 29 11.22 -13.66 -3.29
CA SER A 29 12.67 -13.55 -3.14
C SER A 29 13.08 -12.08 -2.90
N PHE A 30 14.23 -11.87 -2.27
CA PHE A 30 14.73 -10.55 -1.92
C PHE A 30 14.83 -9.61 -3.15
N THR A 31 15.48 -10.07 -4.23
CA THR A 31 15.64 -9.30 -5.47
C THR A 31 14.27 -8.95 -6.10
N HIS A 32 13.31 -9.88 -6.03
CA HIS A 32 11.97 -9.66 -6.54
C HIS A 32 11.19 -8.65 -5.67
N ALA A 33 11.37 -8.65 -4.36
CA ALA A 33 10.79 -7.65 -3.46
C ALA A 33 11.37 -6.25 -3.71
N GLN A 34 12.68 -6.14 -3.97
CA GLN A 34 13.32 -4.87 -4.31
C GLN A 34 12.79 -4.29 -5.63
N ALA A 35 12.70 -5.11 -6.68
CA ALA A 35 12.18 -4.68 -7.97
C ALA A 35 10.71 -4.22 -7.87
N ILE A 36 9.88 -4.95 -7.12
CA ILE A 36 8.49 -4.54 -6.83
C ILE A 36 8.46 -3.23 -6.05
N SER A 37 9.30 -3.07 -5.02
CA SER A 37 9.33 -1.86 -4.21
C SER A 37 9.64 -0.63 -5.05
N LYS A 38 10.64 -0.74 -5.96
CA LYS A 38 10.99 0.33 -6.90
C LYS A 38 9.81 0.67 -7.81
N GLY A 39 9.24 -0.33 -8.49
CA GLY A 39 8.10 -0.12 -9.39
C GLY A 39 6.86 0.46 -8.67
N LEU A 40 6.61 0.08 -7.42
CA LEU A 40 5.52 0.65 -6.62
C LEU A 40 5.78 2.13 -6.28
N LYS A 41 7.00 2.50 -5.88
CA LYS A 41 7.35 3.89 -5.60
C LYS A 41 7.14 4.77 -6.83
N ASP A 42 7.64 4.31 -7.97
CA ASP A 42 7.52 5.02 -9.25
C ASP A 42 6.04 5.16 -9.67
N TYR A 43 5.26 4.08 -9.55
CA TYR A 43 3.82 4.10 -9.82
C TYR A 43 3.07 5.06 -8.89
N TRP A 44 3.26 4.95 -7.57
CA TRP A 44 2.56 5.80 -6.60
C TRP A 44 2.90 7.28 -6.76
N ALA A 45 4.12 7.62 -7.20
CA ALA A 45 4.50 9.00 -7.51
C ALA A 45 3.56 9.65 -8.55
N THR A 46 3.01 8.87 -9.48
CA THR A 46 2.08 9.36 -10.52
C THR A 46 0.64 9.58 -10.04
N ILE A 47 0.25 9.00 -8.91
CA ILE A 47 -1.12 9.07 -8.40
C ILE A 47 -1.20 10.16 -7.33
N PRO A 48 -2.14 11.13 -7.41
CA PRO A 48 -2.24 12.19 -6.42
C PRO A 48 -2.87 11.71 -5.10
N ASN A 49 -2.60 12.45 -4.03
CA ASN A 49 -3.33 12.30 -2.77
C ASN A 49 -4.74 12.86 -2.91
N LYS A 50 -5.71 12.24 -2.24
CA LYS A 50 -7.06 12.79 -2.09
C LYS A 50 -6.97 14.13 -1.34
N PRO A 51 -7.61 15.21 -1.82
CA PRO A 51 -7.63 16.48 -1.12
C PRO A 51 -8.28 16.30 0.26
N THR A 52 -7.57 16.69 1.31
CA THR A 52 -8.07 16.68 2.68
C THR A 52 -8.81 18.00 2.92
N ASN A 53 -10.14 17.94 2.99
CA ASN A 53 -10.91 18.96 3.69
C ASN A 53 -10.39 18.94 5.15
N ASN A 54 -9.93 20.10 5.65
CA ASN A 54 -9.45 20.24 7.02
C ASN A 54 -10.57 19.93 8.02
N ASN A 55 -10.68 18.67 8.42
CA ASN A 55 -11.07 18.26 9.76
C ASN A 55 -10.41 16.90 10.02
N THR A 56 -9.44 16.92 10.95
CA THR A 56 -8.91 15.82 11.78
C THR A 56 -9.65 14.49 11.61
N ASP A 57 -9.00 13.38 11.26
CA ASP A 57 -8.11 12.71 12.20
C ASP A 57 -6.92 12.01 11.56
N ASN A 58 -5.80 12.20 12.25
CA ASN A 58 -4.63 11.34 12.22
C ASN A 58 -5.05 9.89 12.52
N THR A 59 -4.84 9.00 11.57
CA THR A 59 -4.59 7.59 11.90
C THR A 59 -3.23 7.21 11.31
N GLU A 60 -2.23 7.98 11.70
CA GLU A 60 -0.86 7.51 11.71
C GLU A 60 -0.71 6.54 12.89
N ASN A 61 -0.03 5.42 12.64
CA ASN A 61 0.54 4.49 13.62
C ASN A 61 -0.36 3.35 14.13
N SER A 62 -0.29 2.18 13.48
CA SER A 62 -0.57 0.87 14.12
C SER A 62 0.07 -0.36 13.45
N ASP A 63 0.83 -0.23 12.34
CA ASP A 63 1.32 -1.42 11.61
C ASP A 63 2.85 -1.57 11.55
N GLU A 64 3.65 -0.70 12.21
CA GLU A 64 5.12 -0.80 12.22
C GLU A 64 5.72 -1.86 13.19
N GLN A 65 4.95 -2.84 13.69
CA GLN A 65 5.46 -3.80 14.68
C GLN A 65 5.46 -5.28 14.26
N ASN A 66 5.41 -5.61 12.97
CA ASN A 66 5.54 -7.03 12.57
C ASN A 66 6.39 -7.29 11.32
N ILE A 67 7.64 -6.84 11.32
CA ILE A 67 8.70 -7.48 10.51
C ILE A 67 9.83 -7.91 11.45
N ARG A 68 9.57 -8.98 12.23
CA ARG A 68 10.65 -9.75 12.86
C ARG A 68 11.22 -10.69 11.80
N ILE A 69 12.42 -10.39 11.34
CA ILE A 69 13.26 -11.29 10.55
C ILE A 69 13.76 -12.37 11.51
N THR A 70 13.25 -13.60 11.39
CA THR A 70 13.82 -14.78 12.05
C THR A 70 15.15 -15.11 11.38
N HIS A 71 16.22 -15.23 12.18
CA HIS A 71 17.53 -15.77 11.77
C HIS A 71 17.51 -17.29 11.81
#